data_AF-A0AAV2LNF2-F1
#
_entry.id   AF-A0AAV2LNF2-F1
#
_cell.length_a   1.000
_cell.length_b   1.000
_cell.length_c   1.000
_cell.angle_alpha   90.00
_cell.angle_beta   90.00
_cell.angle_gamma   90.00
#
_symmetry.space_group_name_H-M   'P 1'
#
loop_
_entity.id
_entity.type
_entity.pdbx_description
1 polymer ?
#
loop_
_entity_poly.entity_id
_entity_poly.type
_entity_poly.pdbx_seq_one_letter_code
_entity_poly.pdbx_strand_id
1 'polypeptide(L)'
;MYQKMQTSDDEMKKKNDMITRLEEKTNQITATMKQLEQRLQEAERHRTSAEEGTRRFKLDFANKADSMQRQIAQREKQLQQLETDLKIEREWRQTLQNDLHRERDAVAQLGTEALQINGLKKEFHRLQDENVQLKSICEDQEQALEELGSKLSESKLKIEDIKEANKALQGGQVWLKDKEATHCKLCEKEFSISRRKHHCRNCGEIFCNGCSDNELPLPASPKPVRVCDTCHALLLQRCSSNAT
;
A
#
# COMPACT_ATOMS: atom_id res chain seq x y z
N MET A 1 160.05 44.85 36.27
CA MET A 1 159.03 44.18 37.12
C MET A 1 157.70 44.94 37.09
N TYR A 2 157.72 46.27 37.22
CA TYR A 2 156.54 47.15 37.24
C TYR A 2 155.65 47.09 35.97
N GLN A 3 156.24 47.10 34.77
CA GLN A 3 155.48 47.13 33.51
C GLN A 3 154.69 45.84 33.22
N LYS A 4 155.23 44.66 33.57
CA LYS A 4 154.52 43.37 33.47
C LYS A 4 153.36 43.28 34.47
N MET A 5 153.53 43.88 35.65
CA MET A 5 152.51 43.94 36.69
C MET A 5 151.34 44.84 36.25
N GLN A 6 151.63 45.97 35.62
CA GLN A 6 150.62 46.90 35.08
C GLN A 6 149.82 46.28 33.92
N THR A 7 150.47 45.59 32.97
CA THR A 7 149.75 44.86 31.91
C THR A 7 148.87 43.72 32.45
N SER A 8 149.34 43.02 33.50
CA SER A 8 148.55 41.98 34.16
C SER A 8 147.34 42.56 34.89
N ASP A 9 147.46 43.75 35.48
CA ASP A 9 146.38 44.45 36.16
C ASP A 9 145.33 44.97 35.16
N ASP A 10 145.76 45.53 34.03
CA ASP A 10 144.88 45.94 32.93
C ASP A 10 144.13 44.75 32.30
N GLU A 11 144.78 43.59 32.15
CA GLU A 11 144.13 42.36 31.67
C GLU A 11 143.12 41.80 32.68
N MET A 12 143.44 41.85 33.98
CA MET A 12 142.51 41.46 35.05
C MET A 12 141.29 42.38 35.09
N LYS A 13 141.49 43.68 34.92
CA LYS A 13 140.40 44.66 34.82
C LYS A 13 139.47 44.38 33.64
N LYS A 14 140.02 44.11 32.45
CA LYS A 14 139.24 43.72 31.27
C LYS A 14 138.45 42.42 31.48
N LYS A 15 139.02 41.43 32.16
CA LYS A 15 138.33 40.17 32.51
C LYS A 15 137.21 40.41 33.51
N ASN A 16 137.44 41.21 34.55
CA ASN A 16 136.40 41.60 35.52
C ASN A 16 135.25 42.36 34.83
N ASP A 17 135.55 43.33 33.96
CA ASP A 17 134.53 44.05 33.18
C ASP A 17 133.74 43.13 32.22
N MET A 18 134.37 42.06 31.73
CA MET A 18 133.68 41.05 30.92
C MET A 18 132.78 40.16 31.79
N ILE A 19 133.26 39.74 32.97
CA ILE A 19 132.50 38.94 33.94
C ILE A 19 131.25 39.72 34.38
N THR A 20 131.39 40.99 34.78
CA THR A 20 130.23 41.83 35.18
C THR A 20 129.21 41.97 34.05
N ARG A 21 129.65 42.14 32.79
CA ARG A 21 128.76 42.19 31.62
C ARG A 21 128.04 40.86 31.36
N LEU A 22 128.71 39.73 31.58
CA LEU A 22 128.12 38.40 31.45
C LEU A 22 127.13 38.12 32.59
N GLU A 23 127.43 38.56 33.81
CA GLU A 23 126.53 38.49 34.96
C GLU A 23 125.27 39.33 34.74
N GLU A 24 125.41 40.56 34.23
CA GLU A 24 124.28 41.42 33.90
C GLU A 24 123.39 40.81 32.81
N LYS A 25 123.97 40.27 31.74
CA LYS A 25 123.22 39.52 30.72
C LYS A 25 122.54 38.27 31.28
N THR A 26 123.21 37.54 32.16
CA THR A 26 122.64 36.34 32.81
C THR A 26 121.44 36.72 33.68
N ASN A 27 121.54 37.80 34.45
CA ASN A 27 120.44 38.33 35.26
C ASN A 27 119.28 38.81 34.38
N GLN A 28 119.56 39.49 33.27
CA GLN A 28 118.55 39.94 32.32
C GLN A 28 117.83 38.77 31.62
N ILE A 29 118.57 37.73 31.22
CA ILE A 29 118.01 36.51 30.64
C ILE A 29 117.13 35.81 31.68
N THR A 30 117.60 35.66 32.92
CA THR A 30 116.84 35.03 34.01
C THR A 30 115.54 35.78 34.30
N ALA A 31 115.59 37.12 34.35
CA ALA A 31 114.39 37.95 34.52
C ALA A 31 113.41 37.77 33.36
N THR A 32 113.91 37.74 32.12
CA THR A 32 113.09 37.54 30.92
C THR A 32 112.48 36.13 30.89
N MET A 33 113.24 35.10 31.24
CA MET A 33 112.75 33.72 31.35
C MET A 33 111.62 33.63 32.36
N LYS A 34 111.79 34.21 33.56
CA LYS A 34 110.74 34.24 34.59
C LYS A 34 109.48 34.97 34.12
N GLN A 35 109.63 36.08 33.39
CA GLN A 35 108.49 36.80 32.82
C GLN A 35 107.76 35.98 31.74
N LEU A 36 108.50 35.27 30.88
CA LEU A 36 107.92 34.39 29.87
C LEU A 36 107.20 33.19 30.49
N GLU A 37 107.78 32.57 31.53
CA GLU A 37 107.14 31.49 32.29
C GLU A 37 105.83 31.94 32.93
N GLN A 38 105.80 33.13 33.54
CA GLN A 38 104.56 33.68 34.11
C GLN A 38 103.50 33.91 33.03
N ARG A 39 103.89 34.50 31.89
CA ARG A 39 102.97 34.73 30.75
C ARG A 39 102.44 33.42 30.17
N LEU A 40 103.28 32.38 30.09
CA LEU A 40 102.88 31.06 29.64
C LEU A 40 101.85 30.46 30.59
N GLN A 41 102.10 30.53 31.91
CA GLN A 41 101.17 30.02 32.92
C GLN A 41 99.81 30.76 32.88
N GLU A 42 99.82 32.09 32.70
CA GLU A 42 98.59 32.88 32.55
C GLU A 42 97.83 32.51 31.26
N ALA A 43 98.52 32.37 30.13
CA ALA A 43 97.93 31.94 28.86
C ALA A 43 97.34 30.53 28.95
N GLU A 44 98.01 29.60 29.63
CA GLU A 44 97.50 28.25 29.87
C GLU A 44 96.23 28.26 30.73
N ARG A 45 96.18 29.06 31.80
CA ARG A 45 94.97 29.22 32.62
C ARG A 45 93.80 29.81 31.83
N HIS A 46 94.07 30.78 30.96
CA HIS A 46 93.05 31.36 30.09
C HIS A 46 92.55 30.34 29.07
N ARG A 47 93.46 29.55 28.47
CA ARG A 47 93.12 28.48 27.53
C ARG A 47 92.23 27.42 28.19
N THR A 48 92.60 26.93 29.38
CA THR A 48 91.80 25.92 30.08
C THR A 48 90.41 26.45 30.45
N SER A 49 90.31 27.68 30.96
CA SER A 49 89.03 28.33 31.26
C SER A 49 88.14 28.48 30.02
N ALA A 50 88.72 28.88 28.89
CA ALA A 50 88.01 29.00 27.61
C ALA A 50 87.55 27.63 27.07
N GLU A 51 88.38 26.59 27.20
CA GLU A 51 88.04 25.21 26.83
C GLU A 51 86.92 24.65 27.70
N GLU A 52 86.95 24.89 29.01
CA GLU A 52 85.87 24.51 29.94
C GLU A 52 84.56 25.24 29.64
N GLY A 53 84.62 26.54 29.33
CA GLY A 53 83.47 27.33 28.89
C GLY A 53 82.86 26.76 27.60
N THR A 54 83.69 26.46 26.61
CA THR A 54 83.28 25.85 25.35
C THR A 54 82.66 24.46 25.57
N ARG A 55 83.25 23.65 26.46
CA ARG A 55 82.74 22.31 26.79
C ARG A 55 81.36 22.39 27.44
N ARG A 56 81.17 23.32 28.39
CA ARG A 56 79.86 23.56 29.03
C ARG A 56 78.81 24.01 28.00
N PHE A 57 79.14 24.99 27.18
CA PHE A 57 78.22 25.47 26.13
C PHE A 57 77.81 24.34 25.17
N LYS A 58 78.76 23.52 24.72
CA LYS A 58 78.46 22.36 23.86
C LYS A 58 77.52 21.36 24.54
N LEU A 59 77.74 21.08 25.84
CA LEU A 59 76.87 20.18 26.61
C LEU A 59 75.45 20.75 26.76
N ASP A 60 75.32 22.03 27.10
CA ASP A 60 74.03 22.69 27.25
C ASP A 60 73.26 22.72 25.92
N PHE A 61 73.96 23.01 24.83
CA PHE A 61 73.38 22.99 23.49
C PHE A 61 72.93 21.58 23.09
N ALA A 62 73.75 20.55 23.32
CA ALA A 62 73.39 19.16 23.06
C ALA A 62 72.16 18.72 23.86
N ASN A 63 72.13 19.03 25.16
CA ASN A 63 70.98 18.74 26.03
C ASN A 63 69.71 19.45 25.53
N LYS A 64 69.83 20.70 25.06
CA LYS A 64 68.69 21.45 24.52
C LYS A 64 68.22 20.86 23.20
N ALA A 65 69.14 20.47 22.31
CA ALA A 65 68.84 19.80 21.06
C ALA A 65 68.10 18.48 21.31
N ASP A 66 68.59 17.65 22.23
CA ASP A 66 67.93 16.39 22.62
C ASP A 66 66.53 16.62 23.19
N SER A 67 66.37 17.64 24.04
CA SER A 67 65.06 18.02 24.59
C SER A 67 64.08 18.44 23.49
N MET A 68 64.53 19.26 22.54
CA MET A 68 63.71 19.68 21.40
C MET A 68 63.38 18.50 20.49
N GLN A 69 64.34 17.61 20.21
CA GLN A 69 64.13 16.42 19.39
C GLN A 69 63.07 15.49 20.00
N ARG A 70 63.09 15.31 21.32
CA ARG A 70 62.05 14.55 22.03
C ARG A 70 60.68 15.20 21.93
N GLN A 71 60.60 16.53 22.04
CA GLN A 71 59.35 17.25 21.88
C GLN A 71 58.80 17.13 20.45
N ILE A 72 59.66 17.24 19.44
CA ILE A 72 59.28 17.05 18.03
C ILE A 72 58.71 15.64 17.83
N ALA A 73 59.42 14.60 18.25
CA ALA A 73 58.96 13.22 18.13
C ALA A 73 57.62 12.99 18.86
N GLN A 74 57.43 13.61 20.03
CA GLN A 74 56.16 13.54 20.76
C GLN A 74 55.02 14.22 19.98
N ARG A 75 55.28 15.39 19.38
CA ARG A 75 54.29 16.12 18.59
C ARG A 75 53.95 15.39 17.29
N GLU A 76 54.93 14.80 16.62
CA GLU A 76 54.71 13.97 15.42
C GLU A 76 53.81 12.78 15.74
N LYS A 77 54.07 12.09 16.86
CA LYS A 77 53.19 11.00 17.32
C LYS A 77 51.77 11.47 17.62
N GLN A 78 51.62 12.65 18.23
CA GLN A 78 50.29 13.24 18.49
C GLN A 78 49.56 13.58 17.19
N LEU A 79 50.26 14.14 16.20
CA LEU A 79 49.68 14.46 14.89
C LEU A 79 49.20 13.19 14.18
N GLN A 80 50.03 12.15 14.14
CA GLN A 80 49.65 10.86 13.52
C GLN A 80 48.42 10.24 14.18
N GLN A 81 48.32 10.33 15.52
CA GLN A 81 47.14 9.85 16.24
C GLN A 81 45.90 10.65 15.85
N LEU A 82 45.97 11.99 15.88
CA LEU A 82 44.84 12.85 15.53
C LEU A 82 44.42 12.70 14.07
N GLU A 83 45.35 12.48 13.15
CA GLU A 83 45.04 12.20 11.74
C GLU A 83 44.28 10.88 11.58
N THR A 84 44.67 9.85 12.33
CA THR A 84 43.98 8.56 12.36
C THR A 84 42.57 8.70 12.93
N ASP A 85 42.44 9.39 14.07
CA ASP A 85 41.14 9.64 14.70
C ASP A 85 40.22 10.44 13.78
N LEU A 86 40.74 11.49 13.13
CA LEU A 86 39.99 12.30 12.17
C LEU A 86 39.52 11.47 10.96
N LYS A 87 40.33 10.51 10.50
CA LYS A 87 39.94 9.60 9.41
C LYS A 87 38.78 8.70 9.83
N ILE A 88 38.88 8.09 11.01
CA ILE A 88 37.82 7.24 11.58
C ILE A 88 36.52 8.04 11.73
N GLU A 89 36.60 9.24 12.31
CA GLU A 89 35.44 10.13 12.48
C GLU A 89 34.77 10.51 11.14
N ARG A 90 35.57 10.72 10.09
CA ARG A 90 35.04 11.01 8.74
C ARG A 90 34.30 9.80 8.16
N GLU A 91 34.88 8.60 8.28
CA GLU A 91 34.26 7.36 7.80
C GLU A 91 32.97 7.05 8.57
N TRP A 92 32.98 7.23 9.90
CA TRP A 92 31.80 7.05 10.73
C TRP A 92 30.69 8.05 10.39
N ARG A 93 31.03 9.32 10.22
CA ARG A 93 30.08 10.35 9.79
C ARG A 93 29.46 10.03 8.43
N GLN A 94 30.26 9.56 7.47
CA GLN A 94 29.75 9.19 6.14
C GLN A 94 28.76 8.02 6.25
N THR A 95 29.08 7.03 7.08
CA THR A 95 28.21 5.88 7.32
C THR A 95 26.88 6.32 7.93
N LEU A 96 26.94 7.14 8.99
CA LEU A 96 25.76 7.68 9.65
C LEU A 96 24.88 8.52 8.70
N GLN A 97 25.48 9.29 7.80
CA GLN A 97 24.74 10.04 6.78
C GLN A 97 24.03 9.13 5.78
N ASN A 98 24.68 8.05 5.36
CA ASN A 98 24.08 7.06 4.46
C ASN A 98 22.90 6.35 5.13
N ASP A 99 23.05 5.98 6.40
CA ASP A 99 21.97 5.34 7.15
C ASP A 99 20.80 6.30 7.40
N LEU A 100 21.07 7.56 7.76
CA LEU A 100 20.03 8.59 7.86
C LEU A 100 19.26 8.77 6.54
N HIS A 101 19.96 8.72 5.41
CA HIS A 101 19.32 8.82 4.10
C HIS A 101 18.41 7.61 3.83
N ARG A 102 18.87 6.40 4.11
CA ARG A 102 18.07 5.16 3.98
C ARG A 102 16.82 5.18 4.85
N GLU A 103 16.96 5.61 6.11
CA GLU A 103 15.81 5.72 7.02
C GLU A 103 14.79 6.76 6.53
N ARG A 104 15.25 7.89 5.97
CA ARG A 104 14.34 8.88 5.35
C ARG A 104 13.57 8.29 4.17
N ASP A 105 14.26 7.55 3.30
CA ASP A 105 13.63 6.92 2.14
C ASP A 105 12.63 5.85 2.58
N ALA A 106 12.96 5.04 3.59
CA ALA A 106 12.06 4.05 4.18
C ALA A 106 10.80 4.71 4.78
N VAL A 107 10.96 5.80 5.54
CA VAL A 107 9.82 6.56 6.08
C VAL A 107 8.94 7.13 4.95
N ALA A 108 9.53 7.63 3.88
CA ALA A 108 8.78 8.14 2.73
C ALA A 108 7.98 7.01 2.01
N GLN A 109 8.59 5.83 1.85
CA GLN A 109 7.93 4.65 1.29
C GLN A 109 6.76 4.20 2.16
N LEU A 110 6.99 4.00 3.47
CA LEU A 110 5.94 3.62 4.41
C LEU A 110 4.81 4.66 4.47
N GLY A 111 5.13 5.95 4.36
CA GLY A 111 4.13 7.01 4.26
C GLY A 111 3.25 6.86 3.02
N THR A 112 3.84 6.48 1.89
CA THR A 112 3.11 6.24 0.63
C THR A 112 2.22 5.00 0.74
N GLU A 113 2.73 3.90 1.31
CA GLU A 113 1.97 2.67 1.54
C GLU A 113 0.78 2.92 2.48
N ALA A 114 0.98 3.68 3.55
CA ALA A 114 -0.10 4.05 4.47
C ALA A 114 -1.22 4.83 3.77
N LEU A 115 -0.88 5.76 2.86
CA LEU A 115 -1.86 6.47 2.04
C LEU A 115 -2.62 5.52 1.10
N GLN A 116 -1.94 4.57 0.47
CA GLN A 116 -2.56 3.56 -0.39
C GLN A 116 -3.52 2.67 0.40
N ILE A 117 -3.11 2.17 1.56
CA ILE A 117 -3.96 1.36 2.45
C ILE A 117 -5.20 2.14 2.87
N ASN A 118 -5.06 3.43 3.20
CA ASN A 118 -6.20 4.27 3.55
C ASN A 118 -7.16 4.46 2.36
N GLY A 119 -6.63 4.60 1.14
CA GLY A 119 -7.42 4.64 -0.09
C GLY A 119 -8.21 3.34 -0.30
N LEU A 120 -7.54 2.19 -0.22
CA LEU A 120 -8.17 0.87 -0.33
C LEU A 120 -9.21 0.64 0.76
N LYS A 121 -8.95 1.09 2.00
CA LYS A 121 -9.91 1.01 3.10
C LYS A 121 -11.19 1.77 2.78
N LYS A 122 -11.10 3.00 2.25
CA LYS A 122 -12.29 3.77 1.86
C LYS A 122 -13.08 3.07 0.77
N GLU A 123 -12.40 2.53 -0.24
CA GLU A 123 -13.05 1.79 -1.32
C GLU A 123 -13.72 0.50 -0.83
N PHE A 124 -13.08 -0.21 0.10
CA PHE A 124 -13.67 -1.38 0.75
C PHE A 124 -14.98 -1.04 1.47
N HIS A 125 -15.02 0.06 2.24
CA HIS A 125 -16.25 0.49 2.92
C HIS A 125 -17.33 0.88 1.90
N ARG A 126 -16.96 1.58 0.81
CA ARG A 126 -17.89 1.94 -0.27
C ARG A 126 -18.52 0.69 -0.90
N LEU A 127 -17.71 -0.30 -1.24
CA LEU A 127 -18.18 -1.57 -1.82
C LEU A 127 -18.99 -2.39 -0.81
N GLN A 128 -18.65 -2.31 0.47
CA GLN A 128 -19.41 -2.97 1.54
C GLN A 128 -20.82 -2.36 1.66
N ASP A 129 -20.93 -1.04 1.66
CA ASP A 129 -22.22 -0.34 1.70
C ASP A 129 -23.06 -0.67 0.46
N GLU A 130 -22.45 -0.68 -0.73
CA GLU A 130 -23.10 -1.06 -1.99
C GLU A 130 -23.58 -2.53 -1.96
N ASN A 131 -22.80 -3.44 -1.38
CA ASN A 131 -23.19 -4.84 -1.22
C ASN A 131 -24.40 -4.99 -0.29
N VAL A 132 -24.44 -4.24 0.81
CA VAL A 132 -25.58 -4.23 1.74
C VAL A 132 -26.83 -3.70 1.06
N GLN A 133 -26.72 -2.60 0.30
CA GLN A 133 -27.84 -2.05 -0.46
C GLN A 133 -28.38 -3.04 -1.49
N LEU A 134 -27.49 -3.67 -2.27
CA LEU A 134 -27.88 -4.66 -3.26
C LEU A 134 -28.57 -5.87 -2.63
N LYS A 135 -28.09 -6.34 -1.47
CA LYS A 135 -28.75 -7.43 -0.73
C LYS A 135 -30.17 -7.06 -0.30
N SER A 136 -30.35 -5.87 0.28
CA SER A 136 -31.69 -5.38 0.65
C SER A 136 -32.62 -5.30 -0.56
N ILE A 137 -32.12 -4.82 -1.71
CA ILE A 137 -32.91 -4.76 -2.94
C ILE A 137 -33.29 -6.17 -3.42
N CYS A 138 -32.36 -7.13 -3.37
CA CYS A 138 -32.67 -8.51 -3.74
C CYS A 138 -33.73 -9.12 -2.81
N GLU A 139 -33.62 -8.91 -1.50
CA GLU A 139 -34.60 -9.39 -0.51
C GLU A 139 -36.00 -8.79 -0.78
N ASP A 140 -36.09 -7.49 -1.03
CA ASP A 140 -37.35 -6.81 -1.38
C ASP A 140 -37.96 -7.36 -2.68
N GLN A 141 -37.11 -7.64 -3.69
CA GLN A 141 -37.55 -8.22 -4.96
C GLN A 141 -38.03 -9.66 -4.81
N GLU A 142 -37.34 -10.47 -4.00
CA GLU A 142 -37.75 -11.84 -3.69
C GLU A 142 -39.11 -11.87 -2.99
N GLN A 143 -39.31 -11.01 -1.99
CA GLN A 143 -40.59 -10.89 -1.30
C GLN A 143 -41.71 -10.44 -2.26
N ALA A 144 -41.46 -9.47 -3.13
CA ALA A 144 -42.44 -9.03 -4.12
C ALA A 144 -42.82 -10.15 -5.11
N LEU A 145 -41.85 -10.99 -5.51
CA LEU A 145 -42.10 -12.15 -6.36
C LEU A 145 -42.93 -13.22 -5.64
N GLU A 146 -42.68 -13.47 -4.36
CA GLU A 146 -43.46 -14.40 -3.54
C GLU A 146 -44.92 -13.95 -3.37
N GLU A 147 -45.14 -12.65 -3.11
CA GLU A 147 -46.49 -12.07 -3.06
C GLU A 147 -47.22 -12.18 -4.39
N LEU A 148 -46.53 -11.90 -5.50
CA LEU A 148 -47.12 -12.02 -6.84
C LEU A 148 -47.46 -13.48 -7.16
N GLY A 149 -46.59 -14.41 -6.81
CA GLY A 149 -46.82 -15.85 -6.94
C GLY A 149 -48.06 -16.31 -6.17
N SER A 150 -48.21 -15.82 -4.93
CA SER A 150 -49.37 -16.11 -4.08
C SER A 150 -50.67 -15.57 -4.69
N LYS A 151 -50.68 -14.30 -5.13
CA LYS A 151 -51.83 -13.66 -5.79
C LYS A 151 -52.22 -14.35 -7.10
N LEU A 152 -51.23 -14.78 -7.88
CA LEU A 152 -51.46 -15.54 -9.12
C LEU A 152 -52.07 -16.91 -8.83
N SER A 153 -51.58 -17.61 -7.80
CA SER A 153 -52.13 -18.90 -7.35
C SER A 153 -53.59 -18.76 -6.90
N GLU A 154 -53.90 -17.77 -6.06
CA GLU A 154 -55.27 -17.47 -5.63
C GLU A 154 -56.19 -17.13 -6.81
N SER A 155 -55.70 -16.31 -7.74
CA SER A 155 -56.47 -15.92 -8.93
C SER A 155 -56.73 -17.13 -9.84
N LYS A 156 -55.77 -18.05 -9.96
CA LYS A 156 -55.92 -19.29 -10.71
C LYS A 156 -57.00 -20.20 -10.11
N LEU A 157 -57.00 -20.38 -8.78
CA LEU A 157 -58.04 -21.14 -8.08
C LEU A 157 -59.44 -20.54 -8.32
N LYS A 158 -59.59 -19.21 -8.16
CA LYS A 158 -60.87 -18.52 -8.45
C LYS A 158 -61.34 -18.72 -9.89
N ILE A 159 -60.42 -18.72 -10.86
CA ILE A 159 -60.76 -18.99 -12.28
C ILE A 159 -61.21 -20.44 -12.46
N GLU A 160 -60.58 -21.41 -11.80
CA GLU A 160 -60.99 -22.81 -11.83
C GLU A 160 -62.39 -22.99 -11.22
N ASP A 161 -62.66 -22.38 -10.07
CA ASP A 161 -63.99 -22.38 -9.43
C ASP A 161 -65.06 -21.81 -10.36
N ILE A 162 -64.78 -20.66 -11.01
CA ILE A 162 -65.71 -20.03 -11.96
C ILE A 162 -65.95 -20.94 -13.18
N LYS A 163 -64.92 -21.63 -13.67
CA LYS A 163 -65.06 -22.58 -14.79
C LYS A 163 -65.94 -23.76 -14.39
N GLU A 164 -65.75 -24.29 -13.19
CA GLU A 164 -66.55 -25.40 -12.67
C GLU A 164 -68.02 -24.98 -12.46
N ALA A 165 -68.26 -23.82 -11.86
CA ALA A 165 -69.59 -23.24 -11.71
C ALA A 165 -70.29 -23.01 -13.07
N ASN A 166 -69.58 -22.49 -14.07
CA ASN A 166 -70.11 -22.35 -15.43
C ASN A 166 -70.44 -23.70 -16.08
N LYS A 167 -69.62 -24.72 -15.85
CA LYS A 167 -69.87 -26.08 -16.35
C LYS A 167 -71.09 -26.71 -15.69
N ALA A 168 -71.30 -26.47 -14.39
CA ALA A 168 -72.49 -26.90 -13.67
C ALA A 168 -73.76 -26.20 -14.18
N LEU A 169 -73.68 -24.92 -14.53
CA LEU A 169 -74.78 -24.15 -15.15
C LEU A 169 -75.12 -24.62 -16.57
N GLN A 170 -74.17 -25.21 -17.30
CA GLN A 170 -74.38 -25.77 -18.65
C GLN A 170 -74.92 -27.22 -18.65
N GLY A 171 -75.24 -27.80 -17.50
CA GLY A 171 -75.79 -29.15 -17.37
C GLY A 171 -77.26 -29.33 -17.81
N GLY A 172 -77.94 -28.28 -18.23
CA GLY A 172 -79.33 -28.33 -18.70
C GLY A 172 -79.44 -27.89 -20.15
N GLN A 173 -79.97 -28.78 -21.01
CA GLN A 173 -80.46 -28.53 -22.38
C GLN A 173 -79.47 -28.78 -23.53
N VAL A 174 -79.28 -30.06 -23.87
CA VAL A 174 -78.72 -30.48 -25.15
C VAL A 174 -79.85 -30.55 -26.19
N TRP A 175 -79.82 -29.67 -27.20
CA TRP A 175 -80.59 -29.87 -28.43
C TRP A 175 -80.11 -31.15 -29.14
N LEU A 176 -81.00 -32.11 -29.32
CA LEU A 176 -80.70 -33.37 -30.01
C LEU A 176 -80.29 -33.07 -31.47
N LYS A 177 -79.13 -33.58 -31.88
CA LYS A 177 -78.59 -33.38 -33.24
C LYS A 177 -79.41 -34.15 -34.26
N ASP A 178 -79.74 -33.49 -35.37
CA ASP A 178 -80.61 -33.99 -36.44
C ASP A 178 -80.24 -35.36 -37.02
N LYS A 179 -78.97 -35.77 -36.91
CA LYS A 179 -78.49 -37.05 -37.45
C LYS A 179 -79.02 -38.28 -36.68
N GLU A 180 -79.41 -38.12 -35.42
CA GLU A 180 -79.79 -39.24 -34.56
C GLU A 180 -81.29 -39.55 -34.60
N ALA A 181 -82.15 -38.59 -34.96
CA ALA A 181 -83.58 -38.81 -35.05
C ALA A 181 -83.98 -39.47 -36.38
N THR A 182 -84.18 -40.79 -36.38
CA THR A 182 -84.66 -41.54 -37.56
C THR A 182 -86.18 -41.48 -37.73
N HIS A 183 -86.93 -41.28 -36.64
CA HIS A 183 -88.39 -41.25 -36.62
C HIS A 183 -88.92 -39.99 -35.93
N CYS A 184 -90.11 -39.54 -36.33
CA CYS A 184 -90.81 -38.46 -35.64
C CYS A 184 -91.07 -38.83 -34.19
N LYS A 185 -90.70 -37.96 -33.24
CA LYS A 185 -90.85 -38.25 -31.80
C LYS A 185 -92.31 -38.45 -31.35
N LEU A 186 -93.29 -37.91 -32.08
CA LEU A 186 -94.72 -38.02 -31.74
C LEU A 186 -95.44 -39.17 -32.46
N CYS A 187 -95.30 -39.24 -33.79
CA CYS A 187 -96.04 -40.22 -34.59
C CYS A 187 -95.22 -41.44 -35.00
N GLU A 188 -93.94 -41.49 -34.61
CA GLU A 188 -93.00 -42.59 -34.83
C GLU A 188 -92.82 -42.99 -36.31
N LYS A 189 -93.25 -42.16 -37.26
CA LYS A 189 -93.02 -42.38 -38.69
C LYS A 189 -91.60 -41.99 -39.06
N GLU A 190 -90.95 -42.83 -39.86
CA GLU A 190 -89.58 -42.60 -40.34
C GLU A 190 -89.50 -41.31 -41.18
N PHE A 191 -88.43 -40.54 -40.97
CA PHE A 191 -88.16 -39.38 -41.79
C PHE A 191 -87.66 -39.80 -43.18
N SER A 192 -88.02 -39.02 -44.19
CA SER A 192 -87.64 -39.27 -45.58
C SER A 192 -87.41 -37.94 -46.30
N ILE A 193 -87.00 -37.97 -47.56
CA ILE A 193 -86.82 -36.75 -48.37
C ILE A 193 -88.11 -35.90 -48.40
N SER A 194 -89.28 -36.55 -48.42
CA SER A 194 -90.59 -35.89 -48.39
C SER A 194 -91.10 -35.56 -46.97
N ARG A 195 -90.60 -36.26 -45.93
CA ARG A 195 -90.92 -35.98 -44.51
C ARG A 195 -89.70 -35.37 -43.82
N ARG A 196 -89.59 -34.04 -43.85
CA ARG A 196 -88.48 -33.29 -43.24
C ARG A 196 -88.59 -33.23 -41.71
N LYS A 197 -87.43 -33.03 -41.07
CA LYS A 197 -87.25 -32.89 -39.62
C LYS A 197 -87.48 -31.45 -39.18
N HIS A 198 -88.17 -31.27 -38.07
CA HIS A 198 -88.45 -29.96 -37.48
C HIS A 198 -88.31 -30.03 -35.95
N HIS A 199 -87.56 -29.12 -35.35
CA HIS A 199 -87.44 -29.05 -33.88
C HIS A 199 -88.63 -28.32 -33.27
N CYS A 200 -89.14 -28.85 -32.17
CA CYS A 200 -89.98 -28.07 -31.28
C CYS A 200 -89.11 -27.06 -30.52
N ARG A 201 -89.41 -25.76 -30.61
CA ARG A 201 -88.63 -24.73 -29.91
C ARG A 201 -88.86 -24.71 -28.39
N ASN A 202 -89.88 -25.44 -27.91
CA ASN A 202 -90.15 -25.59 -26.48
C ASN A 202 -89.37 -26.76 -25.86
N CYS A 203 -89.45 -27.97 -26.44
CA CYS A 203 -88.83 -29.17 -25.86
C CYS A 203 -87.52 -29.62 -26.55
N GLY A 204 -87.14 -29.04 -27.69
CA GLY A 204 -85.90 -29.36 -28.41
C GLY A 204 -85.91 -30.68 -29.20
N GLU A 205 -86.95 -31.51 -29.06
CA GLU A 205 -87.12 -32.78 -29.77
C GLU A 205 -87.49 -32.59 -31.26
N ILE A 206 -87.31 -33.63 -32.07
CA ILE A 206 -87.47 -33.60 -33.53
C ILE A 206 -88.79 -34.28 -33.98
N PHE A 207 -89.57 -33.55 -34.77
CA PHE A 207 -90.90 -33.93 -35.25
C PHE A 207 -91.02 -33.75 -36.77
N CYS A 208 -92.03 -34.37 -37.38
CA CYS A 208 -92.42 -34.07 -38.76
C CYS A 208 -93.35 -32.85 -38.83
N ASN A 209 -93.57 -32.30 -40.03
CA ASN A 209 -94.42 -31.11 -40.18
C ASN A 209 -95.80 -31.31 -39.55
N GLY A 210 -96.45 -32.45 -39.84
CA GLY A 210 -97.79 -32.76 -39.31
C GLY A 210 -97.87 -33.01 -37.80
N CYS A 211 -96.75 -33.09 -37.08
CA CYS A 211 -96.71 -33.20 -35.61
C CYS A 211 -96.19 -31.92 -34.93
N SER A 212 -95.91 -30.89 -35.71
CA SER A 212 -95.30 -29.64 -35.27
C SER A 212 -95.71 -28.47 -36.14
N ASP A 213 -96.95 -28.46 -36.64
CA ASP A 213 -97.44 -27.40 -37.54
C ASP A 213 -97.98 -26.19 -36.77
N ASN A 214 -97.93 -26.25 -35.45
CA ASN A 214 -98.41 -25.19 -34.57
C ASN A 214 -97.28 -24.21 -34.21
N GLU A 215 -97.61 -22.93 -34.06
CA GLU A 215 -96.70 -21.90 -33.58
C GLU A 215 -97.28 -21.19 -32.36
N LEU A 216 -96.45 -20.98 -31.33
CA LEU A 216 -96.83 -20.23 -30.13
C LEU A 216 -95.70 -19.29 -29.72
N PRO A 217 -96.01 -18.12 -29.13
CA PRO A 217 -95.00 -17.30 -28.48
C PRO A 217 -94.45 -18.05 -27.26
N LEU A 218 -93.13 -18.15 -27.17
CA LEU A 218 -92.44 -18.74 -26.01
C LEU A 218 -91.75 -17.61 -25.23
N PRO A 219 -91.52 -17.75 -23.91
CA PRO A 219 -90.84 -16.72 -23.12
C PRO A 219 -89.46 -16.31 -23.68
N ALA A 220 -88.80 -17.21 -24.41
CA ALA A 220 -87.50 -17.00 -25.04
C ALA A 220 -87.55 -16.25 -26.41
N SER A 221 -88.73 -16.07 -27.02
CA SER A 221 -88.87 -15.38 -28.31
C SER A 221 -90.22 -14.65 -28.40
N PRO A 222 -90.23 -13.32 -28.61
CA PRO A 222 -91.47 -12.55 -28.73
C PRO A 222 -92.26 -12.87 -30.01
N LYS A 223 -91.63 -13.50 -31.00
CA LYS A 223 -92.30 -13.99 -32.22
C LYS A 223 -92.81 -15.42 -32.00
N PRO A 224 -93.99 -15.80 -32.53
CA PRO A 224 -94.43 -17.19 -32.54
C PRO A 224 -93.37 -18.10 -33.13
N VAL A 225 -93.11 -19.21 -32.45
CA VAL A 225 -92.15 -20.21 -32.88
C VAL A 225 -92.80 -21.58 -32.92
N ARG A 226 -92.31 -22.41 -33.83
CA ARG A 226 -92.79 -23.77 -34.04
C ARG A 226 -92.70 -24.63 -32.77
N VAL A 227 -93.79 -25.27 -32.40
CA VAL A 227 -93.88 -26.22 -31.30
C VAL A 227 -94.54 -27.52 -31.75
N CYS A 228 -94.20 -28.65 -31.13
CA CYS A 228 -94.91 -29.91 -31.37
C CYS A 228 -96.32 -29.88 -30.77
N ASP A 229 -97.20 -30.74 -31.26
CA ASP A 229 -98.60 -30.76 -30.84
C ASP A 229 -98.77 -30.99 -29.32
N THR A 230 -97.90 -31.81 -28.71
CA THR A 230 -97.88 -32.01 -27.26
C THR A 230 -97.55 -30.72 -26.52
N CYS A 231 -96.53 -29.99 -26.96
CA CYS A 231 -96.17 -28.70 -26.36
C CYS A 231 -97.26 -27.66 -26.60
N HIS A 232 -97.85 -27.65 -27.79
CA HIS A 232 -98.94 -26.76 -28.14
C HIS A 232 -100.14 -26.94 -27.20
N ALA A 233 -100.59 -28.19 -27.01
CA ALA A 233 -101.70 -28.51 -26.10
C ALA A 233 -101.39 -28.16 -24.64
N LEU A 234 -100.19 -28.49 -24.15
CA LEU A 234 -99.77 -28.20 -22.77
C LEU A 234 -99.68 -26.69 -22.50
N LEU A 235 -99.13 -25.92 -23.45
CA LEU A 235 -98.98 -24.47 -23.30
C LEU A 235 -100.34 -23.76 -23.38
N LEU A 236 -101.23 -24.19 -24.28
CA LEU A 236 -102.60 -23.67 -24.33
C LEU A 236 -103.39 -23.97 -23.03
N GLN A 237 -103.27 -25.18 -22.48
CA GLN A 237 -103.90 -25.52 -21.20
C GLN A 237 -103.39 -24.64 -20.04
N ARG A 238 -102.09 -24.37 -19.99
CA ARG A 238 -101.50 -23.45 -19.00
C ARG A 238 -101.97 -22.01 -19.18
N CYS A 239 -102.17 -21.54 -20.41
CA CYS A 239 -102.75 -20.22 -20.65
C CYS A 239 -104.23 -20.14 -20.21
N SER A 240 -105.01 -21.21 -20.35
CA SER A 240 -106.40 -21.26 -19.85
C SER A 240 -106.51 -21.37 -18.33
N SER A 241 -105.50 -21.94 -17.67
CA SER A 241 -105.47 -22.11 -16.20
C SER A 241 -105.01 -20.86 -15.44
N ASN A 242 -104.39 -19.91 -16.14
CA ASN A 242 -103.90 -18.66 -15.58
C ASN A 242 -104.85 -17.46 -15.81
N ALA A 243 -106.10 -17.71 -16.22
CA ALA A 243 -107.13 -16.70 -16.45
C ALA A 243 -108.26 -16.69 -15.39
N THR A 244 -108.01 -17.25 -14.21
CA THR A 244 -108.81 -17.08 -12.98
C THR A 244 -107.90 -16.91 -11.78
#